data_AF-A0A7I8CMC6-F1
#
_entry.id   AF-A0A7I8CMC6-F1
#
_cell.length_a   1.000
_cell.length_b   1.000
_cell.length_c   1.000
_cell.angle_alpha   90.00
_cell.angle_beta   90.00
_cell.angle_gamma   90.00
#
_symmetry.space_group_name_H-M   'P 1'
#
loop_
_entity.id
_entity.type
_entity.pdbx_description
1 polymer ?
#
loop_
_entity_poly.entity_id
_entity_poly.type
_entity_poly.pdbx_seq_one_letter_code
_entity_poly.pdbx_strand_id
1 'polypeptide(L)'
;MRSAGRRLPAFRRVSAIDQVSDSLTLLNDRVIWLLDDTPLTRRLIGRYIDVWGYPDGRLEIRADGVALPCVPYDKLAEIDQGAVVQHKRLGHALQIAQAVEAQRDNRPASGTPSRTNRGAAVRKPKSLSDTRKPREATLDDWNAAVTGTHRNLAGSVLKTSRRDQKDSES
;
A
#
# COMPACT_ATOMS: atom_id res chain seq x y z
N MET A 1 -16.93 -7.69 55.98
CA MET A 1 -15.68 -7.09 55.50
C MET A 1 -15.97 -5.73 54.87
N ARG A 2 -15.22 -4.70 55.28
CA ARG A 2 -15.39 -3.30 54.91
C ARG A 2 -14.74 -2.99 53.55
N SER A 3 -15.48 -2.20 52.76
CA SER A 3 -15.03 -1.12 51.86
C SER A 3 -13.87 -1.31 50.87
N ALA A 4 -14.16 -1.04 49.60
CA ALA A 4 -13.39 -0.06 48.82
C ALA A 4 -14.32 0.64 47.82
N GLY A 5 -14.95 1.72 48.27
CA GLY A 5 -15.62 2.65 47.36
C GLY A 5 -14.59 3.18 46.37
N ARG A 6 -14.81 2.94 45.07
CA ARG A 6 -14.04 3.58 44.00
C ARG A 6 -14.30 5.08 44.06
N ARG A 7 -13.50 5.78 44.87
CA ARG A 7 -13.34 7.23 44.76
C ARG A 7 -12.68 7.49 43.42
N LEU A 8 -13.47 7.92 42.44
CA LEU A 8 -12.96 8.60 41.26
C LEU A 8 -12.25 9.88 41.76
N PRO A 9 -10.96 10.10 41.49
CA PRO A 9 -10.32 11.35 41.86
C PRO A 9 -10.85 12.49 41.00
N ALA A 10 -10.80 13.67 41.60
CA ALA A 10 -11.53 14.87 41.23
C ALA A 10 -10.90 15.67 40.06
N PHE A 11 -11.74 16.54 39.51
CA PHE A 11 -11.49 17.68 38.61
C PHE A 11 -11.28 17.41 37.11
N ARG A 12 -12.44 17.15 36.49
CA ARG A 12 -12.93 17.62 35.18
C ARG A 12 -12.14 18.80 34.57
N ARG A 13 -11.38 18.52 33.52
CA ARG A 13 -11.21 19.46 32.40
C ARG A 13 -11.60 18.72 31.12
N VAL A 14 -12.66 19.18 30.46
CA VAL A 14 -12.88 18.83 29.05
C VAL A 14 -11.72 19.49 28.29
N SER A 15 -10.87 18.67 27.67
CA SER A 15 -9.68 19.16 26.99
C SER A 15 -10.04 19.73 25.62
N ALA A 16 -11.01 19.10 24.94
CA ALA A 16 -11.51 19.54 23.64
C ALA A 16 -12.88 18.92 23.34
N ILE A 17 -13.55 19.49 22.33
CA ILE A 17 -14.71 18.91 21.67
C ILE A 17 -14.32 18.73 20.21
N ASP A 18 -14.39 17.49 19.71
CA ASP A 18 -13.98 17.14 18.35
C ASP A 18 -15.12 16.44 17.60
N GLN A 19 -15.17 16.64 16.27
CA GLN A 19 -16.13 15.97 15.41
C GLN A 19 -15.64 14.56 15.03
N VAL A 20 -16.54 13.57 15.10
CA VAL A 20 -16.27 12.22 14.62
C VAL A 20 -16.33 12.19 13.09
N SER A 21 -15.26 11.73 12.44
CA SER A 21 -15.25 11.55 10.99
C SER A 21 -16.10 10.36 10.53
N ASP A 22 -16.37 10.27 9.23
CA ASP A 22 -17.06 9.12 8.61
C ASP A 22 -16.36 7.78 8.86
N SER A 23 -15.04 7.81 9.08
CA SER A 23 -14.23 6.63 9.40
C SER A 23 -14.15 6.33 10.90
N LEU A 24 -15.03 6.92 11.73
CA LEU A 24 -15.02 6.78 13.18
C LEU A 24 -13.69 7.18 13.83
N THR A 25 -13.01 8.16 13.23
CA THR A 25 -11.76 8.70 13.75
C THR A 25 -11.93 10.13 14.23
N LEU A 26 -11.17 10.49 15.24
CA LEU A 26 -10.95 11.88 15.64
C LEU A 26 -9.47 12.13 15.86
N LEU A 27 -9.03 13.35 15.55
CA LEU A 27 -7.66 13.79 15.78
C LEU A 27 -7.65 14.62 17.06
N ASN A 28 -6.84 14.22 18.03
CA ASN A 28 -6.64 15.00 19.23
C ASN A 28 -5.15 15.21 19.48
N ASP A 29 -4.74 16.46 19.66
CA ASP A 29 -3.35 16.92 19.66
C ASP A 29 -2.55 16.43 18.44
N ARG A 30 -1.94 15.24 18.55
CA ARG A 30 -1.14 14.59 17.50
C ARG A 30 -1.44 13.12 17.32
N VAL A 31 -2.41 12.59 18.09
CA VAL A 31 -2.79 11.18 18.05
C VAL A 31 -4.16 11.07 17.43
N ILE A 32 -4.30 10.20 16.45
CA ILE A 32 -5.60 9.86 15.90
C ILE A 32 -6.17 8.74 16.76
N TRP A 33 -7.41 8.90 17.18
CA TRP A 33 -8.13 7.88 17.89
C TRP A 33 -9.15 7.25 16.96
N LEU A 34 -9.20 5.92 16.96
CA LEU A 34 -10.20 5.14 16.25
C LEU A 34 -11.21 4.61 17.28
N LEU A 35 -12.47 4.99 17.11
CA LEU A 35 -13.57 4.42 17.89
C LEU A 35 -13.87 3.02 17.36
N ASP A 36 -14.18 2.10 18.27
CA ASP A 36 -14.61 0.76 17.85
C ASP A 36 -15.89 0.87 17.01
N ASP A 37 -15.99 0.04 15.98
CA ASP A 37 -17.15 0.02 15.10
C ASP A 37 -18.32 -0.71 15.76
N THR A 38 -19.18 0.06 16.44
CA THR A 38 -20.39 -0.40 17.12
C THR A 38 -21.60 0.35 16.58
N PRO A 39 -22.82 -0.20 16.66
CA PRO A 39 -24.02 0.50 16.22
C PRO A 39 -24.24 1.84 16.95
N LEU A 40 -23.70 1.98 18.17
CA LEU A 40 -23.74 3.25 18.91
C LEU A 40 -22.77 4.26 18.33
N THR A 41 -21.51 3.88 18.09
CA THR A 41 -20.48 4.79 17.54
C THR A 41 -20.76 5.18 16.09
N ARG A 42 -21.33 4.30 15.27
CA ARG A 42 -21.80 4.66 13.91
C ARG A 42 -22.81 5.81 13.88
N ARG A 43 -23.66 5.93 14.90
CA ARG A 43 -24.64 7.02 15.00
C ARG A 43 -24.00 8.36 15.38
N LEU A 44 -22.77 8.32 15.88
CA LEU A 44 -22.00 9.50 16.28
C LEU A 44 -21.20 10.10 15.12
N ILE A 45 -21.21 9.49 13.93
CA ILE A 45 -20.58 10.07 12.73
C ILE A 45 -21.13 11.49 12.48
N GLY A 46 -20.22 12.44 12.31
CA GLY A 46 -20.53 13.86 12.13
C GLY A 46 -20.97 14.58 13.40
N ARG A 47 -21.07 13.90 14.55
CA ARG A 47 -21.39 14.51 15.85
C ARG A 47 -20.12 14.99 16.54
N TYR A 48 -20.28 16.04 17.34
CA TYR A 48 -19.27 16.54 18.24
C TYR A 48 -19.32 15.77 19.56
N ILE A 49 -18.18 15.30 20.04
CA ILE A 49 -18.06 14.51 21.27
C ILE A 49 -16.97 15.09 22.17
N ASP A 50 -17.05 14.79 23.46
CA ASP A 50 -16.13 15.33 24.46
C ASP A 50 -14.86 14.48 24.57
N VAL A 51 -13.71 15.14 24.56
CA VAL A 51 -12.42 14.52 24.81
C VAL A 51 -11.87 14.96 26.16
N TRP A 52 -11.64 13.98 27.03
CA TRP A 52 -11.20 14.19 28.40
C TRP A 52 -9.74 13.78 28.56
N GLY A 53 -8.91 14.72 29.01
CA GLY A 53 -7.52 14.45 29.37
C GLY A 53 -7.38 14.34 30.87
N TYR A 54 -6.82 13.23 31.34
CA TYR A 54 -6.42 13.04 32.73
C TYR A 54 -4.96 13.47 32.93
N PRO A 55 -4.58 13.94 34.13
CA PRO A 55 -3.22 14.38 34.43
C PRO A 55 -2.17 13.26 34.36
N ASP A 56 -2.57 11.99 34.36
CA ASP A 56 -1.70 10.83 34.15
C ASP A 56 -1.41 10.56 32.65
N GLY A 57 -1.92 11.42 31.76
CA GLY A 57 -1.78 11.29 30.31
C GLY A 57 -2.79 10.34 29.67
N ARG A 58 -3.74 9.79 30.44
CA ARG A 58 -4.84 9.01 29.86
C ARG A 58 -5.82 9.95 29.18
N LEU A 59 -6.32 9.51 28.04
CA LEU A 59 -7.36 10.19 27.29
C LEU A 59 -8.61 9.32 27.26
N GLU A 60 -9.77 9.92 27.49
CA GLU A 60 -11.06 9.24 27.46
C GLU A 60 -12.02 10.02 26.57
N ILE A 61 -12.63 9.29 25.64
CA ILE A 61 -13.57 9.85 24.66
C ILE A 61 -14.98 9.55 25.15
N ARG A 62 -15.85 10.57 25.21
CA ARG A 62 -17.21 10.44 25.72
C ARG A 62 -18.24 11.03 24.78
N ALA A 63 -19.33 10.29 24.57
CA ALA A 63 -20.55 10.82 23.95
C ALA A 63 -21.66 10.84 24.98
N ASP A 64 -22.32 12.00 25.14
CA ASP A 64 -23.41 12.20 26.11
C ASP A 64 -23.06 11.76 27.54
N GLY A 65 -21.78 11.90 27.92
CA GLY A 65 -21.26 11.49 29.23
C GLY A 65 -20.91 10.00 29.37
N VAL A 66 -21.11 9.18 28.33
CA VAL A 66 -20.75 7.76 28.30
C VAL A 66 -19.39 7.57 27.61
N ALA A 67 -18.49 6.84 28.26
CA ALA A 67 -17.18 6.49 27.71
C ALA A 67 -17.32 5.54 26.52
N LEU A 68 -16.66 5.88 25.41
CA LEU A 68 -16.62 5.06 24.22
C LEU A 68 -15.35 4.21 24.19
N PRO A 69 -15.42 2.95 23.76
CA PRO A 69 -14.23 2.15 23.48
C PRO A 69 -13.49 2.72 22.27
N CYS A 70 -12.20 2.99 22.46
CA CYS A 70 -11.34 3.59 21.46
C CYS A 70 -9.91 3.10 21.58
N VAL A 71 -9.20 3.06 20.46
CA VAL A 71 -7.78 2.73 20.39
C VAL A 71 -7.01 3.86 19.70
N PRO A 72 -5.78 4.16 20.14
CA PRO A 72 -4.92 5.07 19.40
C PRO A 72 -4.59 4.43 18.04
N TYR A 73 -4.96 5.11 16.98
CA TYR A 73 -4.68 4.72 15.61
C TYR A 73 -3.30 5.20 15.22
N ASP A 74 -2.35 4.26 15.16
CA ASP A 74 -1.02 4.54 14.64
C ASP A 74 -1.03 4.47 13.11
N LYS A 75 -1.04 5.64 12.45
CA LYS A 75 -0.87 5.74 10.99
C LYS A 75 0.52 5.32 10.54
N LEU A 76 1.48 5.25 11.45
CA LEU A 76 2.82 4.76 11.24
C LEU A 76 2.95 3.40 11.92
N ALA A 77 2.16 2.41 11.50
CA ALA A 77 2.66 1.04 11.59
C ALA A 77 4.08 1.08 11.00
N GLU A 78 5.08 0.85 11.86
CA GLU A 78 6.48 1.20 11.66
C GLU A 78 6.92 0.90 10.22
N ILE A 79 6.90 1.93 9.35
CA ILE A 79 7.17 1.72 7.94
C ILE A 79 8.67 1.49 7.86
N ASP A 80 9.08 0.24 7.67
CA ASP A 80 10.46 -0.10 7.41
C ASP A 80 10.90 0.52 6.08
N GLN A 81 11.52 1.70 6.19
CA GLN A 81 12.05 2.43 5.05
C GLN A 81 13.07 1.57 4.27
N GLY A 82 13.77 0.66 4.95
CA GLY A 82 14.64 -0.34 4.34
C GLY A 82 13.86 -1.26 3.41
N ALA A 83 12.81 -1.91 3.90
CA ALA A 83 11.94 -2.75 3.09
C ALA A 83 11.34 -1.99 1.88
N VAL A 84 10.90 -0.75 2.07
CA VAL A 84 10.36 0.08 0.97
C VAL A 84 11.42 0.33 -0.12
N VAL A 85 12.64 0.70 0.27
CA VAL A 85 13.74 0.91 -0.68
C VAL A 85 14.10 -0.40 -1.38
N GLN A 86 14.15 -1.52 -0.66
CA GLN A 86 14.46 -2.82 -1.26
C GLN A 86 13.38 -3.26 -2.26
N HIS A 87 12.09 -3.10 -1.95
CA HIS A 87 11.01 -3.39 -2.90
C HIS A 87 11.10 -2.53 -4.17
N LYS A 88 11.46 -1.24 -4.04
CA LYS A 88 11.67 -0.38 -5.21
C LYS A 88 12.85 -0.83 -6.05
N ARG A 89 13.97 -1.17 -5.42
CA ARG A 89 15.18 -1.68 -6.10
C ARG A 89 14.88 -3.00 -6.81
N LEU A 90 14.19 -3.91 -6.14
CA LEU A 90 13.78 -5.20 -6.70
C LEU A 90 12.81 -5.01 -7.87
N GLY A 91 11.80 -4.15 -7.73
CA GLY A 91 10.85 -3.84 -8.80
C GLY A 91 11.56 -3.28 -10.04
N HIS A 92 12.52 -2.38 -9.85
CA HIS A 92 13.32 -1.84 -10.95
C HIS A 92 14.20 -2.91 -11.61
N ALA A 93 14.87 -3.76 -10.83
CA ALA A 93 15.67 -4.87 -11.36
C ALA A 93 14.82 -5.86 -12.17
N LEU A 94 13.61 -6.18 -11.70
CA LEU A 94 12.67 -7.05 -12.41
C LEU A 94 12.17 -6.43 -13.72
N GLN A 95 11.90 -5.13 -13.76
CA GLN A 95 11.54 -4.44 -15.00
C GLN A 95 12.67 -4.48 -16.04
N ILE A 96 13.91 -4.28 -15.59
CA ILE A 96 15.09 -4.41 -16.48
C ILE A 96 15.20 -5.84 -17.00
N ALA A 97 15.04 -6.85 -16.14
CA ALA A 97 15.08 -8.25 -16.55
C ALA A 97 14.00 -8.57 -17.59
N GLN A 98 12.75 -8.11 -17.37
CA GLN A 98 11.66 -8.28 -18.32
C GLN A 98 11.93 -7.60 -19.67
N ALA A 99 12.47 -6.38 -19.66
CA ALA A 99 12.80 -5.64 -20.87
C ALA A 99 13.88 -6.34 -21.72
N VAL A 100 14.82 -7.02 -21.06
CA VAL A 100 15.85 -7.80 -21.75
C VAL A 100 15.31 -9.16 -22.20
N GLU A 101 14.47 -9.81 -21.39
CA GLU A 101 13.81 -11.07 -21.78
C GLU A 101 12.88 -10.90 -22.99
N ALA A 102 12.18 -9.78 -23.11
CA ALA A 102 11.33 -9.47 -24.26
C ALA A 102 12.12 -9.43 -25.59
N GLN A 103 13.41 -9.10 -25.54
CA GLN A 103 14.31 -9.06 -26.71
C GLN A 103 14.99 -10.41 -26.98
N ARG A 104 14.80 -11.42 -26.12
CA ARG A 104 15.44 -12.73 -26.25
C ARG A 104 14.64 -13.65 -27.16
N ASP A 105 15.36 -14.33 -28.05
CA ASP A 105 14.84 -15.46 -28.81
C ASP A 105 14.85 -16.72 -27.92
N ASN A 106 13.72 -17.01 -27.26
CA ASN A 106 13.54 -18.18 -26.39
C ASN A 106 13.14 -19.46 -27.15
N ARG A 107 13.29 -19.49 -28.47
CA ARG A 107 13.04 -20.70 -29.24
C ARG A 107 14.05 -21.77 -28.87
N PRO A 108 13.64 -23.05 -28.79
CA PRO A 108 14.59 -24.14 -28.61
C PRO A 108 15.68 -24.02 -29.67
N ALA A 109 16.96 -24.16 -29.27
CA ALA A 109 18.05 -24.25 -30.24
C ALA A 109 17.64 -25.29 -31.30
N SER A 110 17.79 -24.92 -32.58
CA SER A 110 17.31 -25.67 -33.76
C SER A 110 18.02 -27.03 -33.98
N GLY A 111 18.31 -27.75 -32.90
CA GLY A 111 18.96 -29.04 -32.83
C GLY A 111 18.27 -30.00 -31.86
N THR A 112 17.01 -29.78 -31.47
CA THR A 112 16.21 -30.88 -30.90
C THR A 112 16.09 -31.97 -31.97
N PRO A 113 16.54 -33.21 -31.71
CA PRO A 113 16.62 -34.25 -32.73
C PRO A 113 15.23 -34.84 -32.98
N SER A 114 14.33 -34.09 -33.65
CA SER A 114 12.98 -34.61 -33.93
C SER A 114 12.65 -34.76 -35.42
N ARG A 115 13.57 -34.40 -36.33
CA ARG A 115 13.27 -34.41 -37.79
C ARG A 115 14.27 -35.18 -38.66
N THR A 116 15.46 -35.50 -38.16
CA THR A 116 16.46 -36.31 -38.89
C THR A 116 16.04 -37.75 -39.06
N ASN A 117 15.24 -38.31 -38.14
CA ASN A 117 14.66 -39.66 -38.28
C ASN A 117 13.62 -39.79 -39.41
N ARG A 118 13.21 -38.68 -40.05
CA ARG A 118 12.28 -38.66 -41.20
C ARG A 118 12.93 -38.24 -42.52
N GLY A 119 14.27 -38.17 -42.58
CA GLY A 119 15.01 -37.81 -43.80
C GLY A 119 14.84 -36.36 -44.27
N ALA A 120 14.24 -35.49 -43.45
CA ALA A 120 14.08 -34.08 -43.79
C ALA A 120 15.35 -33.28 -43.48
N ALA A 121 15.78 -32.43 -44.42
CA ALA A 121 16.95 -31.57 -44.24
C ALA A 121 16.79 -30.62 -43.03
N VAL A 122 17.89 -30.42 -42.30
CA VAL A 122 17.95 -29.48 -41.17
C VAL A 122 17.66 -28.07 -41.69
N ARG A 123 16.54 -27.48 -41.24
CA ARG A 123 16.25 -26.08 -41.54
C ARG A 123 17.27 -25.20 -40.84
N LYS A 124 17.90 -24.29 -41.58
CA LYS A 124 18.76 -23.26 -40.97
C LYS A 124 17.88 -22.36 -40.08
N PRO A 125 18.22 -22.15 -38.80
CA PRO A 125 17.45 -21.26 -37.95
C PRO A 125 17.54 -19.83 -38.51
N LYS A 126 16.41 -19.28 -38.95
CA LYS A 126 16.29 -17.86 -39.29
C LYS A 126 15.86 -17.12 -38.01
N SER A 127 16.72 -16.24 -37.50
CA SER A 127 16.34 -15.33 -36.41
C SER A 127 15.15 -14.47 -36.85
N LEU A 128 14.23 -14.19 -35.93
CA LEU A 128 13.28 -13.09 -36.15
C LEU A 128 14.09 -11.79 -36.08
N SER A 129 13.71 -10.79 -36.88
CA SER A 129 14.50 -9.58 -37.11
C SER A 129 14.73 -8.72 -35.86
N ASP A 130 13.91 -8.91 -34.82
CA ASP A 130 13.90 -8.07 -33.61
C ASP A 130 14.24 -8.84 -32.32
N THR A 131 14.66 -10.11 -32.44
CA THR A 131 15.01 -10.96 -31.29
C THR A 131 16.43 -11.47 -31.39
N ARG A 132 17.14 -11.50 -30.27
CA ARG A 132 18.56 -11.85 -30.20
C ARG A 132 18.79 -13.09 -29.34
N LYS A 133 19.86 -13.85 -29.63
CA LYS A 133 20.20 -15.02 -28.81
C LYS A 133 20.82 -14.57 -27.47
N PRO A 134 20.74 -15.40 -26.41
CA PRO A 134 21.30 -15.04 -25.10
C PRO A 134 22.79 -14.65 -25.12
N ARG A 135 23.58 -15.27 -26.00
CA ARG A 135 25.02 -15.03 -26.18
C ARG A 135 25.37 -13.80 -27.03
N GLU A 136 24.36 -13.20 -27.67
CA GLU A 136 24.50 -12.00 -28.51
C GLU A 136 24.10 -10.71 -27.75
N ALA A 137 23.62 -10.84 -26.50
CA ALA A 137 23.29 -9.70 -25.66
C ALA A 137 24.57 -8.94 -25.27
N THR A 138 24.63 -7.66 -25.62
CA THR A 138 25.78 -6.79 -25.37
C THR A 138 25.54 -5.91 -24.14
N LEU A 139 26.60 -5.36 -23.55
CA LEU A 139 26.50 -4.40 -22.44
C LEU A 139 25.59 -3.21 -22.78
N ASP A 140 25.61 -2.74 -24.03
CA ASP A 140 24.77 -1.65 -24.52
C ASP A 140 23.28 -1.98 -24.46
N ASP A 141 22.90 -3.25 -24.59
CA ASP A 141 21.51 -3.69 -24.48
C ASP A 141 21.01 -3.61 -23.04
N TRP A 142 21.88 -3.98 -22.10
CA TRP A 142 21.60 -3.81 -20.67
C TRP A 142 21.52 -2.33 -20.29
N ASN A 143 22.44 -1.50 -20.79
CA ASN A 143 22.43 -0.05 -20.57
C ASN A 143 21.18 0.61 -21.18
N ALA A 144 20.75 0.16 -22.35
CA ALA A 144 19.52 0.60 -22.99
C ALA A 144 18.27 0.20 -22.18
N ALA A 145 18.24 -1.02 -21.63
CA ALA A 145 17.15 -1.47 -20.76
C ALA A 145 17.08 -0.67 -19.44
N VAL A 146 18.22 -0.39 -18.81
CA VAL A 146 18.30 0.47 -17.61
C VAL A 146 17.80 1.88 -17.94
N THR A 147 18.30 2.49 -19.02
CA THR A 147 17.90 3.84 -19.42
C THR A 147 16.42 3.93 -19.84
N GLY A 148 15.91 2.89 -20.49
CA GLY A 148 14.51 2.80 -20.92
C GLY A 148 13.52 2.60 -19.79
N THR A 149 13.90 1.87 -18.73
CA THR A 149 13.06 1.67 -17.54
C THR A 149 12.97 2.92 -16.68
N HIS A 150 14.04 3.70 -16.53
CA HIS A 150 14.01 4.99 -15.84
C HIS A 150 13.05 6.01 -16.49
N ARG A 151 12.92 5.98 -17.83
CA ARG A 151 12.02 6.88 -18.57
C ARG A 151 10.53 6.54 -18.39
N ASN A 152 10.20 5.28 -18.08
CA ASN A 152 8.81 4.79 -17.95
C ASN A 152 8.25 4.85 -16.51
N LEU A 153 9.03 5.29 -15.51
CA LEU A 153 8.59 5.34 -14.11
C LEU A 153 7.41 6.29 -13.85
N ALA A 154 7.09 7.20 -14.78
CA ALA A 154 5.94 8.10 -14.67
C ALA A 154 4.57 7.40 -14.90
N GLY A 155 4.55 6.16 -15.40
CA GLY A 155 3.32 5.47 -15.77
C GLY A 155 2.69 4.57 -14.70
N SER A 156 3.40 4.25 -13.61
CA SER A 156 2.94 3.26 -12.61
C SER A 156 2.54 3.85 -11.25
N VAL A 157 2.36 5.17 -11.14
CA VAL A 157 1.67 5.74 -9.97
C VAL A 157 0.24 5.24 -10.03
N LEU A 158 -0.03 4.24 -9.19
CA LEU A 158 -1.33 3.65 -8.88
C LEU A 158 -2.46 4.62 -9.23
N LYS A 159 -3.22 4.32 -10.29
CA LYS A 159 -4.57 4.87 -10.44
C LYS A 159 -5.37 4.32 -9.26
N THR A 160 -5.31 5.01 -8.11
CA THR A 160 -6.36 4.90 -7.12
C THR A 160 -7.60 5.41 -7.82
N SER A 161 -8.57 4.54 -8.07
CA SER A 161 -9.87 4.92 -8.60
C SER A 161 -10.45 6.03 -7.72
N ARG A 162 -10.35 7.28 -8.16
CA ARG A 162 -11.16 8.36 -7.64
C ARG A 162 -12.59 7.95 -7.89
N ARG A 163 -13.35 7.82 -6.80
CA ARG A 163 -14.80 7.70 -6.79
C ARG A 163 -15.40 8.62 -7.85
N ASP A 164 -16.11 8.03 -8.81
CA ASP A 164 -17.07 8.74 -9.62
C ASP A 164 -18.13 9.32 -8.67
N GLN A 165 -18.12 10.64 -8.57
CA GLN A 165 -19.14 11.41 -7.87
C GLN A 165 -19.47 12.58 -8.79
N LYS A 166 -20.47 12.35 -9.64
CA LYS A 166 -21.28 13.32 -10.38
C LYS A 166 -22.41 12.54 -11.04
N ASP A 167 -23.65 12.98 -11.15
CA ASP A 167 -24.42 14.06 -10.57
C ASP A 167 -25.85 13.60 -10.93
N SER A 168 -26.71 13.39 -9.94
CA SER A 168 -28.15 13.31 -10.21
C SER A 168 -28.65 14.75 -10.36
N GLU A 169 -28.64 15.25 -11.60
CA GLU A 169 -29.37 16.44 -12.00
C GLU A 169 -30.87 16.19 -11.84
N SER A 170 -31.53 17.09 -11.09
CA SER A 170 -32.96 17.38 -11.19
C SER A 170 -33.16 18.54 -12.14
#